data_AF-A0A932JC46-F1
#
_entry.id   AF-A0A932JC46-F1
#
_cell.length_a   1.000
_cell.length_b   1.000
_cell.length_c   1.000
_cell.angle_alpha   90.00
_cell.angle_beta   90.00
_cell.angle_gamma   90.00
#
_symmetry.space_group_name_H-M   'P 1'
#
loop_
_entity.id
_entity.type
_entity.pdbx_description
1 polymer ?
#
loop_
_entity_poly.entity_id
_entity_poly.type
_entity_poly.pdbx_seq_one_letter_code
_entity_poly.pdbx_strand_id
1 'polypeptide(L)' 'MDRRLYRELWTLRFNKMLDLEKKSVGDYTALLAECRRLHKNHSIEPHLERLITDEKKHVLLVGELIEILCAQAD' A
#
# COMPACT_ATOMS: atom_id res chain seq x y z
N MET A 1 -19.00 -0.59 23.14
CA MET A 1 -18.63 0.05 21.86
C MET A 1 -19.60 -0.46 20.81
N ASP A 2 -20.26 0.42 20.05
CA ASP A 2 -21.21 0.02 19.02
C ASP A 2 -20.47 -0.75 17.91
N ARG A 3 -20.90 -1.99 17.63
CA ARG A 3 -20.30 -2.86 16.59
C ARG A 3 -20.38 -2.21 15.21
N ARG A 4 -21.41 -1.40 14.96
CA ARG A 4 -21.55 -0.65 13.71
C ARG A 4 -20.49 0.44 13.60
N LEU A 5 -20.36 1.28 14.63
CA LEU A 5 -19.35 2.34 14.66
C LEU A 5 -17.93 1.77 14.58
N TYR A 6 -17.66 0.64 15.25
CA TYR A 6 -16.38 -0.06 15.15
C TYR A 6 -16.07 -0.44 13.70
N ARG A 7 -17.02 -1.05 12.99
CA ARG A 7 -16.84 -1.43 11.58
C ARG A 7 -16.61 -0.22 10.69
N GLU A 8 -17.44 0.82 10.80
CA GLU A 8 -17.30 2.04 9.99
C GLU A 8 -15.90 2.68 10.17
N LEU A 9 -15.39 2.73 11.40
CA LEU A 9 -14.05 3.23 11.70
C LEU A 9 -12.94 2.33 11.13
N TRP A 10 -13.08 1.02 11.20
CA TRP A 10 -12.10 0.09 10.63
C TRP A 10 -12.10 0.10 9.11
N THR A 11 -13.27 0.12 8.48
CA THR A 11 -13.38 0.29 7.03
C THR A 11 -12.72 1.59 6.58
N LEU A 12 -12.97 2.71 7.27
CA LEU A 12 -12.32 3.98 6.96
C LEU A 12 -10.79 3.88 7.09
N ARG A 13 -10.30 3.26 8.17
CA ARG A 13 -8.88 3.10 8.44
C ARG A 13 -8.17 2.25 7.39
N PHE A 14 -8.74 1.10 7.02
CA PHE A 14 -8.13 0.23 6.03
C PHE A 14 -8.20 0.80 4.62
N ASN A 15 -9.28 1.50 4.24
CA ASN A 15 -9.31 2.24 2.98
C ASN A 15 -8.22 3.33 2.94
N LYS A 16 -8.03 4.06 4.04
CA LYS A 16 -6.96 5.05 4.12
C LYS A 16 -5.57 4.42 4.01
N MET A 17 -5.37 3.25 4.64
CA MET A 17 -4.13 2.50 4.52
C MET A 17 -3.89 2.05 3.08
N LEU A 18 -4.91 1.51 2.41
CA LEU A 18 -4.83 1.09 1.01
C LEU A 18 -4.41 2.23 0.08
N ASP A 19 -4.96 3.42 0.28
CA ASP A 19 -4.59 4.61 -0.48
C ASP A 19 -3.13 5.01 -0.25
N LEU A 20 -2.66 4.89 1.00
CA LEU A 20 -1.26 5.17 1.33
C LEU A 20 -0.32 4.17 0.67
N GLU A 21 -0.61 2.87 0.72
CA GLU A 21 0.26 1.86 0.09
C GLU A 21 0.31 2.04 -1.43
N LYS A 22 -0.83 2.32 -2.08
CA LYS A 22 -0.87 2.64 -3.52
C LYS A 22 -0.04 3.88 -3.85
N LYS A 23 -0.10 4.90 -3.01
CA LYS A 23 0.72 6.11 -3.17
C LYS A 23 2.20 5.78 -3.01
N SER A 24 2.59 5.01 -2.01
CA SER A 24 3.98 4.58 -1.80
C SER A 24 4.54 3.82 -3.01
N VAL A 25 3.76 2.91 -3.61
CA VAL A 25 4.13 2.25 -4.87
C VAL A 25 4.44 3.27 -5.97
N GLY A 26 3.57 4.27 -6.13
CA GLY A 26 3.75 5.34 -7.12
C GLY A 26 5.01 6.17 -6.85
N ASP A 27 5.19 6.62 -5.61
CA ASP A 27 6.30 7.47 -5.19
C ASP A 27 7.65 6.74 -5.36
N TYR A 28 7.76 5.47 -4.95
CA TYR A 28 8.99 4.70 -5.14
C TYR A 28 9.25 4.35 -6.60
N THR A 29 8.21 4.11 -7.40
CA THR A 29 8.36 3.88 -8.85
C THR A 29 8.90 5.13 -9.54
N ALA A 30 8.38 6.31 -9.20
CA ALA A 30 8.88 7.58 -9.72
C ALA A 30 10.33 7.84 -9.28
N LEU A 31 10.66 7.57 -8.01
CA LEU A 31 12.02 7.69 -7.49
C LEU A 31 13.01 6.74 -8.19
N LEU A 32 12.62 5.50 -8.45
CA LEU A 32 13.44 4.54 -9.19
C LEU A 32 13.68 5.02 -10.64
N ALA A 33 12.66 5.53 -11.31
CA ALA A 33 12.80 6.09 -12.66
C ALA A 33 13.77 7.28 -12.69
N GLU A 34 13.67 8.18 -11.70
CA GLU A 34 14.57 9.32 -11.57
C GLU A 34 16.01 8.90 -11.26
N CYS A 35 16.18 7.92 -10.36
CA CYS A 35 17.48 7.34 -10.04
C CYS A 35 18.16 6.75 -11.28
N ARG A 36 17.40 6.00 -12.10
CA ARG A 36 17.89 5.45 -13.37
C ARG A 36 18.27 6.53 -14.37
N ARG A 37 17.50 7.62 -14.42
CA ARG A 37 17.74 8.76 -15.31
C ARG A 37 19.03 9.50 -14.96
N LEU A 38 19.27 9.75 -13.67
CA LEU A 38 20.36 10.59 -13.19
C LEU A 38 21.65 9.83 -12.92
N HIS A 39 21.56 8.64 -12.33
CA HIS A 39 22.69 7.97 -11.70
C HIS A 39 23.04 6.61 -12.29
N LYS A 40 22.21 6.06 -13.20
CA LYS A 40 22.39 4.81 -13.98
C LYS A 40 23.13 3.68 -13.24
N ASN A 41 22.43 2.62 -12.86
CA ASN A 41 22.98 1.48 -12.10
C ASN A 41 23.47 1.89 -10.72
N HIS A 42 22.78 2.85 -10.09
CA HIS A 42 23.09 3.21 -8.71
C HIS A 42 22.78 2.01 -7.81
N SER A 43 23.62 1.77 -6.80
CA SER A 43 23.45 0.65 -5.87
C SER A 43 22.14 0.67 -5.07
N ILE A 44 21.39 1.77 -5.11
CA ILE A 44 20.08 1.93 -4.46
C ILE A 44 18.94 1.32 -5.27
N GLU A 45 19.09 1.10 -6.58
CA GLU A 45 18.00 0.61 -7.44
C GLU A 45 17.39 -0.71 -6.92
N PRO A 46 18.16 -1.74 -6.52
CA PRO A 46 17.60 -2.97 -5.98
C PRO A 46 16.87 -2.77 -4.63
N HIS A 47 17.21 -1.73 -3.88
CA HIS A 47 16.50 -1.39 -2.65
C HIS A 47 15.14 -0.76 -2.96
N LEU A 48 15.08 0.16 -3.94
CA LEU A 48 13.83 0.76 -4.40
C LEU A 48 12.91 -0.29 -5.04
N GLU A 49 13.45 -1.21 -5.83
CA GLU A 49 12.68 -2.33 -6.40
C GLU A 49 12.05 -3.21 -5.32
N ARG A 50 12.81 -3.53 -4.26
CA ARG A 50 12.28 -4.29 -3.12
C ARG A 50 11.18 -3.53 -2.39
N LEU A 51 11.37 -2.24 -2.12
CA LEU A 51 10.32 -1.40 -1.52
C LEU A 51 9.04 -1.41 -2.37
N ILE A 52 9.15 -1.22 -3.69
CA ILE A 52 8.00 -1.29 -4.60
C ILE A 52 7.31 -2.66 -4.50
N THR A 53 8.07 -3.75 -4.49
CA THR A 53 7.52 -5.10 -4.35
C THR A 53 6.82 -5.30 -3.02
N ASP A 54 7.38 -4.81 -1.92
CA ASP A 54 6.78 -4.96 -0.60
C ASP A 54 5.51 -4.11 -0.45
N GLU A 55 5.51 -2.86 -0.95
CA GLU A 55 4.28 -2.05 -0.94
C GLU A 55 3.18 -2.66 -1.81
N LYS A 56 3.51 -3.31 -2.93
CA LYS A 56 2.52 -4.07 -3.71
C LYS A 56 1.92 -5.22 -2.90
N LYS A 57 2.70 -5.91 -2.07
CA LYS A 57 2.17 -6.94 -1.17
C LYS A 57 1.27 -6.32 -0.10
N HIS A 58 1.64 -5.15 0.44
CA HIS A 58 0.80 -4.44 1.40
C HIS A 58 -0.54 -4.02 0.78
N VAL A 59 -0.54 -3.50 -0.46
CA VAL A 59 -1.79 -3.19 -1.19
C VAL A 59 -2.70 -4.42 -1.28
N LEU A 60 -2.14 -5.59 -1.62
CA LEU A 60 -2.91 -6.84 -1.70
C LEU A 60 -3.46 -7.24 -0.33
N LEU A 61 -2.61 -7.27 0.69
CA LEU A 61 -2.99 -7.62 2.06
C LEU A 61 -4.10 -6.72 2.61
N VAL A 62 -3.98 -5.40 2.43
CA VAL A 62 -4.98 -4.45 2.90
C VAL A 62 -6.29 -4.60 2.12
N GLY A 63 -6.21 -4.91 0.81
CA GLY A 63 -7.37 -5.26 0.00
C GLY A 63 -8.13 -6.47 0.57
N GLU A 64 -7.42 -7.56 0.85
CA GLU A 64 -8.00 -8.78 1.45
C GLU A 64 -8.63 -8.50 2.82
N LEU A 65 -8.01 -7.66 3.66
CA LEU A 65 -8.56 -7.26 4.95
C LEU A 65 -9.87 -6.49 4.81
N ILE A 66 -9.98 -5.61 3.81
CA ILE A 66 -11.23 -4.90 3.52
C ILE A 66 -12.31 -5.87 3.07
N GLU A 67 -11.98 -6.84 2.21
CA GLU A 67 -12.92 -7.88 1.76
C GLU A 67 -13.45 -8.71 2.93
N ILE A 68 -12.57 -9.15 3.84
CA ILE A 68 -12.95 -9.89 5.05
C ILE A 68 -13.90 -9.05 5.93
N LEU A 69 -13.59 -7.76 6.13
CA LEU A 69 -14.44 -6.88 6.93
C LEU A 69 -15.82 -6.64 6.30
N CYS A 70 -15.88 -6.53 4.97
CA CYS A 70 -17.12 -6.41 4.22
C CYS A 70 -17.94 -7.71 4.25
N ALA A 71 -17.28 -8.87 4.21
CA ALA A 71 -17.94 -10.18 4.28
C ALA A 71 -18.51 -10.49 5.68
N GLN A 72 -17.97 -9.89 6.74
CA GLN A 72 -18.50 -9.97 8.10
C GLN A 72 -19.74 -9.08 8.34
N ALA A 73 -20.30 -8.47 7.30
CA ALA A 73 -21.44 -7.55 7.41
C ALA A 73 -22.81 -8.23 7.53
N ASP A 74 -22.88 -9.56 7.53
CA ASP A 74 -24.09 -10.35 7.82
C ASP A 74 -24.24 -10.68 9.32
#